data_AF-A0AAX2EFJ3-F1
#
_entry.id   AF-A0AAX2EFJ3-F1
#
_cell.length_a   1.000
_cell.length_b   1.000
_cell.length_c   1.000
_cell.angle_alpha   90.00
_cell.angle_beta   90.00
_cell.angle_gamma   90.00
#
_symmetry.space_group_name_H-M   'P 1'
#
loop_
_entity.id
_entity.type
_entity.pdbx_description
1 polymer ?
#
loop_
_entity_poly.entity_id
_entity_poly.type
_entity_poly.pdbx_seq_one_letter_code
_entity_poly.pdbx_strand_id
1 'polypeptide(L)'
;MNLKEQQKELAGFTAGLLRKHFGKGPESVFVSISEEIVCIYVRDLLTPVERVLLEREQYAMVYDTRDTLMDKCLPELKIQIEKWTGREYQHFFYDWDIETNGGIIVATRETIIALEQEEFPQKINELVSMVTESIQKLPNTVKTVTMNNRTLVIYRDGILVDIEKEIYKLDQTEILRRAKSNLEKQALRKAFDKESHLLEGVVQEVFADWEFETDRSIIVVIIDPN
;
A
#
# COMPACT_ATOMS: atom_id res chain seq x y z
N MET A 1 1.09 22.37 13.74
CA MET A 1 0.92 22.40 12.27
C MET A 1 -0.48 21.89 11.99
N ASN A 2 -1.26 22.55 11.13
CA ASN A 2 -2.59 22.02 10.80
C ASN A 2 -2.48 20.81 9.85
N LEU A 3 -3.56 20.05 9.69
CA LEU A 3 -3.57 18.82 8.88
C LEU A 3 -3.13 19.06 7.43
N LYS A 4 -3.60 20.14 6.80
CA LYS A 4 -3.27 20.48 5.41
C LYS A 4 -1.79 20.81 5.25
N GLU A 5 -1.21 21.51 6.22
CA GLU A 5 0.23 21.79 6.27
C GLU A 5 1.03 20.50 6.44
N GLN A 6 0.63 19.59 7.34
CA GLN A 6 1.26 18.26 7.49
C GLN A 6 1.27 17.47 6.18
N GLN A 7 0.14 17.40 5.49
CA GLN A 7 0.03 16.71 4.21
C GLN A 7 0.95 17.33 3.15
N LYS A 8 0.98 18.67 3.07
CA LYS A 8 1.80 19.40 2.10
C LYS A 8 3.30 19.20 2.35
N GLU A 9 3.74 19.33 3.59
CA GLU A 9 5.14 19.16 3.98
C GLU A 9 5.60 17.71 3.75
N LEU A 10 4.78 16.72 4.12
CA LEU A 10 5.04 15.30 3.81
C LEU A 10 5.12 15.00 2.32
N ALA A 11 4.23 15.59 1.52
CA ALA A 11 4.26 15.42 0.07
C ALA A 11 5.57 15.96 -0.52
N GLY A 12 5.96 17.18 -0.12
CA GLY A 12 7.20 17.82 -0.57
C GLY A 12 8.45 17.06 -0.15
N PHE A 13 8.51 16.63 1.12
CA PHE A 13 9.61 15.81 1.62
C PHE A 13 9.72 14.49 0.88
N THR A 14 8.62 13.76 0.71
CA THR A 14 8.61 12.48 0.01
C THR A 14 9.08 12.65 -1.43
N ALA A 15 8.59 13.66 -2.15
CA ALA A 15 9.03 13.93 -3.53
C ALA A 15 10.54 14.24 -3.59
N GLY A 16 11.07 14.98 -2.62
CA GLY A 16 12.50 15.27 -2.50
C GLY A 16 13.34 14.04 -2.16
N LEU A 17 12.86 13.20 -1.25
CA LEU A 17 13.51 11.96 -0.83
C LEU A 17 13.57 10.94 -1.97
N LEU A 18 12.45 10.72 -2.66
CA LEU A 18 12.40 9.87 -3.85
C LEU A 18 13.33 10.41 -4.93
N ARG A 19 13.34 11.73 -5.19
CA ARG A 19 14.29 12.34 -6.14
C ARG A 19 15.75 12.10 -5.76
N LYS A 20 16.10 12.23 -4.48
CA LYS A 20 17.46 12.02 -3.96
C LYS A 20 17.94 10.59 -4.20
N HIS A 21 17.10 9.59 -3.94
CA HIS A 21 17.49 8.17 -4.02
C HIS A 21 17.26 7.55 -5.40
N PHE A 22 16.14 7.84 -6.05
CA PHE A 22 15.80 7.32 -7.39
C PHE A 22 16.43 8.14 -8.53
N GLY A 23 16.99 9.31 -8.25
CA GLY A 23 17.51 10.24 -9.26
C GLY A 23 16.44 11.00 -10.05
N LYS A 24 15.16 10.65 -9.88
CA LYS A 24 13.98 11.36 -10.40
C LYS A 24 12.91 11.42 -9.32
N GLY A 25 12.25 12.57 -9.20
CA GLY A 25 11.08 12.71 -8.33
C GLY A 25 9.79 12.34 -9.06
N PRO A 26 8.73 12.00 -8.32
CA PRO A 26 7.42 11.75 -8.91
C PRO A 26 6.82 13.03 -9.51
N GLU A 27 5.82 12.88 -10.39
CA GLU A 27 5.04 14.01 -10.90
C GLU A 27 4.21 14.65 -9.78
N SER A 28 3.56 13.81 -8.98
CA SER A 28 2.76 14.26 -7.84
C SER A 28 2.83 13.27 -6.69
N VAL A 29 2.63 13.81 -5.49
CA VAL A 29 2.52 13.06 -4.23
C VAL A 29 1.30 13.57 -3.48
N PHE A 30 0.42 12.65 -3.11
CA PHE A 30 -0.78 12.93 -2.32
C PHE A 30 -0.63 12.26 -0.96
N VAL A 31 -0.87 13.00 0.11
CA VAL A 31 -0.74 12.49 1.48
C VAL A 31 -2.08 12.57 2.18
N SER A 32 -2.50 11.46 2.78
CA SER A 32 -3.67 11.37 3.64
C SER A 32 -3.24 10.92 5.03
N ILE A 33 -3.74 11.61 6.05
CA ILE A 33 -3.35 11.37 7.44
C ILE A 33 -4.64 11.20 8.25
N SER A 34 -4.77 10.06 8.91
CA SER A 34 -5.75 9.81 9.95
C SER A 34 -5.05 9.74 11.32
N GLU A 35 -5.76 9.28 12.35
CA GLU A 35 -5.15 9.07 13.66
C GLU A 35 -4.07 7.96 13.64
N GLU A 36 -4.27 6.93 12.82
CA GLU A 36 -3.48 5.70 12.88
C GLU A 36 -2.74 5.38 11.59
N ILE A 37 -3.10 6.05 10.50
CA ILE A 37 -2.59 5.74 9.18
C ILE A 37 -2.07 7.03 8.54
N VAL A 38 -0.88 6.93 7.96
CA VAL A 38 -0.41 7.89 6.94
C VAL A 38 -0.32 7.12 5.64
N CYS A 39 -1.09 7.53 4.65
CA CYS A 39 -1.07 6.96 3.30
C CYS A 39 -0.51 8.00 2.34
N ILE A 40 0.56 7.64 1.65
CA ILE A 40 1.23 8.46 0.65
C ILE A 40 1.03 7.77 -0.69
N TYR A 41 0.33 8.43 -1.60
CA TYR A 41 0.14 7.98 -2.98
C TYR A 41 1.08 8.79 -3.90
N VAL A 42 1.87 8.07 -4.68
CA VAL A 42 2.91 8.59 -5.56
C VAL A 42 2.50 8.32 -7.00
N ARG A 43 2.59 9.35 -7.84
CA ARG A 43 2.27 9.26 -9.26
C ARG A 43 3.48 9.53 -10.15
N ASP A 44 3.61 8.72 -11.19
CA ASP A 44 4.54 8.88 -12.30
C ASP A 44 6.02 8.90 -11.89
N LEU A 45 6.39 7.94 -11.03
CA LEU A 45 7.78 7.70 -10.60
C LEU A 45 8.46 6.67 -11.53
N LEU A 46 8.66 7.02 -12.81
CA LEU A 46 9.43 6.18 -13.74
C LEU A 46 10.71 6.88 -14.17
N THR A 47 11.86 6.33 -13.79
CA THR A 47 13.19 6.83 -14.16
C THR A 47 13.55 6.48 -15.61
N PRO A 48 14.49 7.21 -16.24
CA PRO A 48 14.97 6.86 -17.58
C PRO A 48 15.60 5.46 -17.66
N VAL A 49 16.30 5.03 -16.60
CA VAL A 49 16.95 3.71 -16.54
C VAL A 49 15.90 2.61 -16.47
N GLU A 50 14.90 2.75 -15.58
CA GLU A 50 13.80 1.79 -15.47
C GLU A 50 13.06 1.65 -16.80
N ARG A 51 12.81 2.74 -17.53
CA ARG A 51 12.16 2.67 -18.85
C ARG A 51 12.89 1.73 -19.81
N VAL A 52 14.22 1.82 -19.89
CA VAL A 52 15.05 0.94 -20.75
C VAL A 52 14.98 -0.51 -20.28
N LEU A 53 14.92 -0.75 -18.98
CA LEU A 53 14.75 -2.10 -18.41
C LEU A 53 13.37 -2.69 -18.77
N LEU A 54 12.31 -1.89 -18.66
CA LEU A 54 10.94 -2.31 -19.00
C LEU A 54 10.76 -2.58 -20.49
N GLU A 55 11.39 -1.79 -21.37
CA GLU A 55 11.42 -2.05 -22.82
C GLU A 55 12.07 -3.41 -23.16
N ARG A 56 12.84 -3.98 -22.23
CA ARG A 56 13.47 -5.30 -22.34
C ARG A 56 12.82 -6.35 -21.45
N GLU A 57 11.61 -6.07 -20.95
CA GLU A 57 10.83 -6.95 -20.08
C GLU A 57 11.56 -7.33 -18.76
N GLN A 58 12.50 -6.49 -18.31
CA GLN A 58 13.29 -6.72 -17.09
C GLN A 58 12.58 -6.21 -15.83
N TYR A 59 11.31 -6.57 -15.66
CA TYR A 59 10.46 -6.11 -14.54
C TYR A 59 11.05 -6.45 -13.17
N ALA A 60 11.58 -7.66 -12.99
CA ALA A 60 12.16 -8.09 -11.72
C ALA A 60 13.32 -7.17 -11.28
N MET A 61 14.18 -6.77 -12.23
CA MET A 61 15.30 -5.87 -11.93
C MET A 61 14.82 -4.48 -11.50
N VAL A 62 13.71 -3.99 -12.07
CA VAL A 62 13.09 -2.73 -11.65
C VAL A 62 12.59 -2.85 -10.21
N TYR A 63 11.80 -3.88 -9.89
CA TYR A 63 11.30 -4.12 -8.54
C TYR A 63 12.43 -4.25 -7.51
N ASP A 64 13.44 -5.07 -7.77
CA ASP A 64 14.58 -5.29 -6.86
C ASP A 64 15.38 -4.01 -6.60
N THR A 65 15.51 -3.17 -7.64
CA THR A 65 16.13 -1.85 -7.50
C THR A 65 15.28 -0.94 -6.61
N ARG A 66 13.96 -0.91 -6.80
CA ARG A 66 13.06 -0.10 -5.97
C ARG A 66 13.06 -0.55 -4.51
N ASP A 67 13.07 -1.85 -4.26
CA ASP A 67 13.15 -2.39 -2.90
C ASP A 67 14.43 -1.92 -2.20
N THR A 68 15.58 -2.05 -2.88
CA THR A 68 16.87 -1.57 -2.37
C THR A 68 16.87 -0.06 -2.07
N LEU A 69 16.19 0.75 -2.91
CA LEU A 69 16.06 2.18 -2.68
C LEU A 69 15.11 2.50 -1.52
N MET A 70 14.05 1.70 -1.33
CA MET A 70 13.10 1.86 -0.25
C MET A 70 13.71 1.54 1.12
N ASP A 71 14.65 0.61 1.21
CA ASP A 71 15.44 0.38 2.43
C ASP A 71 16.15 1.64 2.94
N LYS A 72 16.47 2.58 2.04
CA LYS A 72 17.03 3.90 2.38
C LYS A 72 15.96 4.95 2.64
N CYS A 73 14.83 4.89 1.93
CA CYS A 73 13.76 5.87 2.08
C CYS A 73 12.96 5.69 3.36
N LEU A 74 12.61 4.46 3.74
CA LEU A 74 11.69 4.18 4.85
C LEU A 74 12.19 4.73 6.21
N PRO A 75 13.47 4.59 6.59
CA PRO A 75 13.95 5.17 7.85
C PRO A 75 13.86 6.70 7.87
N GLU A 76 14.17 7.37 6.76
CA GLU A 76 14.06 8.83 6.64
C GLU A 76 12.58 9.28 6.69
N LEU A 77 11.68 8.54 6.03
CA LEU A 77 10.23 8.79 6.07
C LEU A 77 9.66 8.59 7.47
N LYS A 78 10.04 7.52 8.17
CA LYS A 78 9.58 7.25 9.54
C LYS A 78 9.86 8.44 10.44
N ILE A 79 11.11 8.87 10.53
CA ILE A 79 11.52 10.02 11.36
C ILE A 79 10.68 11.26 11.02
N GLN A 80 10.46 11.50 9.73
CA GLN A 80 9.78 12.70 9.28
C GLN A 80 8.26 12.66 9.49
N ILE A 81 7.63 11.50 9.31
CA ILE A 81 6.22 11.23 9.63
C ILE A 81 6.00 11.43 11.12
N GLU A 82 6.82 10.82 11.97
CA GLU A 82 6.66 10.90 13.43
C GLU A 82 6.86 12.34 13.92
N LYS A 83 7.86 13.05 13.39
CA LYS A 83 8.13 14.45 13.72
C LYS A 83 6.95 15.37 13.40
N TRP A 84 6.31 15.20 12.25
CA TRP A 84 5.24 16.11 11.82
C TRP A 84 3.86 15.75 12.34
N THR A 85 3.59 14.45 12.53
CA THR A 85 2.33 13.98 13.12
C THR A 85 2.33 14.03 14.65
N GLY A 86 3.52 13.98 15.26
CA GLY A 86 3.68 13.84 16.72
C GLY A 86 3.26 12.45 17.24
N ARG A 87 3.27 11.43 16.37
CA ARG A 87 2.80 10.07 16.67
C ARG A 87 3.84 9.05 16.20
N GLU A 88 3.95 7.94 16.91
CA GLU A 88 4.81 6.82 16.51
C GLU A 88 4.07 5.87 15.57
N TYR A 89 4.77 5.39 14.55
CA TYR A 89 4.25 4.41 13.59
C TYR A 89 5.13 3.16 13.60
N GLN A 90 4.52 2.00 13.80
CA GLN A 90 5.22 0.73 13.99
C GLN A 90 5.46 0.00 12.67
N HIS A 91 4.50 0.06 11.74
CA HIS A 91 4.53 -0.72 10.51
C HIS A 91 4.62 0.18 9.29
N PHE A 92 5.37 -0.28 8.30
CA PHE A 92 5.57 0.42 7.03
C PHE A 92 5.37 -0.57 5.88
N PHE A 93 4.49 -0.18 4.97
CA PHE A 93 4.13 -0.96 3.80
C PHE A 93 4.38 -0.12 2.55
N TYR A 94 4.77 -0.74 1.46
CA TYR A 94 4.86 -0.07 0.17
C TYR A 94 4.61 -1.04 -0.98
N ASP A 95 4.03 -0.54 -2.07
CA ASP A 95 3.83 -1.32 -3.29
C ASP A 95 3.93 -0.38 -4.49
N TRP A 96 4.34 -0.94 -5.62
CA TRP A 96 4.54 -0.22 -6.88
C TRP A 96 3.76 -0.90 -7.99
N ASP A 97 3.03 -0.11 -8.76
CA ASP A 97 2.43 -0.55 -9.99
C ASP A 97 3.21 0.07 -11.15
N ILE A 98 3.94 -0.79 -11.87
CA ILE A 98 4.78 -0.37 -12.99
C ILE A 98 3.92 -0.03 -14.21
N GLU A 99 2.74 -0.64 -14.36
CA GLU A 99 1.87 -0.41 -15.51
C GLU A 99 1.25 1.00 -15.44
N THR A 100 0.84 1.41 -14.24
CA THR A 100 0.27 2.73 -13.98
C THR A 100 1.33 3.79 -13.61
N ASN A 101 2.59 3.36 -13.36
CA ASN A 101 3.65 4.17 -12.76
C ASN A 101 3.28 4.77 -11.39
N GLY A 102 2.34 4.14 -10.69
CA GLY A 102 1.87 4.50 -9.37
C GLY A 102 2.65 3.80 -8.26
N GLY A 103 2.55 4.34 -7.05
CA GLY A 103 3.05 3.68 -5.86
C GLY A 103 2.37 4.16 -4.60
N ILE A 104 2.39 3.32 -3.58
CA ILE A 104 1.93 3.68 -2.24
C ILE A 104 3.02 3.47 -1.22
N ILE A 105 3.01 4.31 -0.19
CA ILE A 105 3.75 4.11 1.05
C ILE A 105 2.75 4.34 2.17
N VAL A 106 2.59 3.36 3.05
CA VAL A 106 1.64 3.41 4.16
C VAL A 106 2.38 3.18 5.46
N ALA A 107 2.25 4.11 6.40
CA ALA A 107 2.69 3.94 7.76
C ALA A 107 1.46 3.71 8.64
N THR A 108 1.48 2.66 9.47
CA THR A 108 0.40 2.38 10.42
C THR A 108 0.92 2.32 11.85
N ARG A 109 0.05 2.71 12.78
CA ARG A 109 0.24 2.39 14.19
C ARG A 109 0.03 0.90 14.43
N GLU A 110 0.40 0.44 15.62
CA GLU A 110 0.21 -0.94 16.09
C GLU A 110 -1.25 -1.37 16.02
N THR A 111 -2.14 -0.48 16.46
CA THR A 111 -3.59 -0.71 16.48
C THR A 111 -4.25 0.23 15.50
N ILE A 112 -5.09 -0.35 14.64
CA ILE A 112 -6.02 0.38 13.77
C ILE A 112 -7.42 0.26 14.38
N ILE A 113 -8.03 1.38 14.72
CA ILE A 113 -9.40 1.54 15.19
C ILE A 113 -10.20 1.99 13.96
N ALA A 114 -10.89 1.04 13.33
CA ALA A 114 -11.89 1.36 12.32
C ALA A 114 -13.19 1.79 12.99
N LEU A 115 -13.97 2.64 12.32
CA LEU A 115 -15.34 2.96 12.73
C LEU A 115 -16.24 1.76 12.43
N GLU A 116 -16.23 0.78 13.32
CA GLU A 116 -16.93 -0.51 13.16
C GLU A 116 -18.44 -0.37 12.99
N GLN A 117 -19.02 0.81 13.22
CA GLN A 117 -20.47 1.05 13.12
C GLN A 117 -20.92 1.57 11.75
N GLU A 118 -20.00 1.86 10.82
CA GLU A 118 -20.36 2.36 9.50
C GLU A 118 -20.66 1.22 8.52
N GLU A 119 -21.79 1.32 7.80
CA GLU A 119 -22.25 0.29 6.86
C GLU A 119 -21.28 0.09 5.68
N PHE A 120 -20.69 1.19 5.18
CA PHE A 120 -19.80 1.12 4.02
C PHE A 120 -18.49 0.35 4.30
N PRO A 121 -17.69 0.70 5.34
CA PRO A 121 -16.51 -0.09 5.72
C PRO A 121 -16.81 -1.56 6.01
N GLN A 122 -17.98 -1.89 6.57
CA GLN A 122 -18.38 -3.28 6.80
C GLN A 122 -18.54 -4.07 5.50
N LYS A 123 -19.23 -3.51 4.50
CA LYS A 123 -19.38 -4.16 3.18
C LYS A 123 -18.04 -4.38 2.49
N ILE A 124 -17.11 -3.44 2.63
CA ILE A 124 -15.74 -3.60 2.11
C ILE A 124 -14.98 -4.70 2.88
N ASN A 125 -15.10 -4.75 4.20
CA ASN A 125 -14.50 -5.81 5.02
C ASN A 125 -15.01 -7.20 4.60
N GLU A 126 -16.32 -7.35 4.38
CA GLU A 126 -16.95 -8.60 3.92
C GLU A 126 -16.44 -9.01 2.53
N LEU A 127 -16.42 -8.07 1.57
CA LEU A 127 -15.89 -8.30 0.22
C LEU A 127 -14.44 -8.79 0.27
N VAL A 128 -13.59 -8.08 1.00
CA VAL A 128 -12.17 -8.41 1.13
C VAL A 128 -11.97 -9.74 1.85
N SER A 129 -12.79 -10.04 2.87
CA SER A 129 -12.74 -11.33 3.58
C SER A 129 -13.09 -12.48 2.65
N MET A 130 -14.16 -12.36 1.86
CA MET A 130 -14.56 -13.39 0.88
C MET A 130 -13.48 -13.63 -0.18
N VAL A 131 -12.92 -12.57 -0.75
CA VAL A 131 -11.84 -12.68 -1.75
C VAL A 131 -10.63 -13.35 -1.14
N THR A 132 -10.23 -12.91 0.06
CA THR A 132 -9.09 -13.46 0.77
C THR A 132 -9.30 -14.94 1.09
N GLU A 133 -10.46 -15.34 1.63
CA GLU A 133 -10.80 -16.74 1.90
C GLU A 133 -10.71 -17.62 0.65
N SER A 134 -11.16 -17.13 -0.51
CA SER A 134 -11.13 -17.90 -1.76
C SER A 134 -9.73 -18.20 -2.29
N ILE A 135 -8.71 -17.46 -1.85
CA ILE A 135 -7.33 -17.56 -2.31
C ILE A 135 -6.46 -18.30 -1.28
N GLN A 136 -6.78 -18.17 0.00
CA GLN A 136 -5.93 -18.63 1.10
C GLN A 136 -6.77 -19.17 2.27
N LYS A 137 -7.01 -18.35 3.28
CA LYS A 137 -7.88 -18.62 4.43
C LYS A 137 -8.60 -17.34 4.85
N LEU A 138 -9.69 -17.50 5.61
CA LEU A 138 -10.40 -16.39 6.22
C LEU A 138 -9.45 -15.58 7.12
N PRO A 139 -9.34 -14.24 6.94
CA PRO A 139 -8.57 -13.39 7.84
C PRO A 139 -9.12 -13.45 9.27
N ASN A 140 -8.25 -13.30 10.27
CA ASN A 140 -8.68 -13.12 11.65
C ASN A 140 -9.40 -11.78 11.83
N THR A 141 -8.92 -10.73 11.15
CA THR A 141 -9.49 -9.38 11.20
C THR A 141 -9.32 -8.69 9.86
N VAL A 142 -10.35 -7.93 9.45
CA VAL A 142 -10.31 -6.99 8.33
C VAL A 142 -10.87 -5.66 8.80
N LYS A 143 -10.15 -4.56 8.56
CA LYS A 143 -10.52 -3.21 8.98
C LYS A 143 -10.31 -2.22 7.83
N THR A 144 -11.40 -1.62 7.37
CA THR A 144 -11.39 -0.58 6.34
C THR A 144 -11.38 0.81 6.97
N VAL A 145 -10.48 1.66 6.49
CA VAL A 145 -10.37 3.08 6.85
C VAL A 145 -10.48 3.92 5.58
N THR A 146 -11.52 4.75 5.52
CA THR A 146 -11.70 5.75 4.45
C THR A 146 -10.82 6.94 4.75
N MET A 147 -9.69 7.08 4.04
CA MET A 147 -8.75 8.18 4.26
C MET A 147 -9.28 9.50 3.67
N ASN A 148 -9.97 9.39 2.53
CA ASN A 148 -10.70 10.45 1.84
C ASN A 148 -11.60 9.80 0.75
N ASN A 149 -12.29 10.60 -0.07
CA ASN A 149 -13.17 10.11 -1.14
C ASN A 149 -12.45 9.42 -2.33
N ARG A 150 -11.13 9.39 -2.34
CA ARG A 150 -10.26 8.78 -3.38
C ARG A 150 -9.38 7.66 -2.84
N THR A 151 -9.34 7.42 -1.53
CA THR A 151 -8.35 6.52 -0.93
C THR A 151 -8.98 5.72 0.20
N LEU A 152 -9.05 4.40 -0.01
CA LEU A 152 -9.38 3.43 1.02
C LEU A 152 -8.13 2.67 1.43
N VAL A 153 -7.92 2.49 2.73
CA VAL A 153 -6.89 1.63 3.27
C VAL A 153 -7.56 0.50 4.05
N ILE A 154 -7.26 -0.73 3.68
CA ILE A 154 -7.82 -1.92 4.30
C ILE A 154 -6.69 -2.70 4.96
N TYR A 155 -6.77 -2.83 6.27
CA TYR A 155 -5.88 -3.66 7.07
C TYR A 155 -6.43 -5.07 7.20
N ARG A 156 -5.55 -6.07 7.14
CA ARG A 156 -5.87 -7.46 7.45
C ARG A 156 -4.79 -8.05 8.35
N ASP A 157 -5.19 -8.95 9.25
CA ASP A 157 -4.26 -9.83 9.95
C ASP A 157 -4.73 -11.29 9.95
N GLY A 158 -3.77 -12.17 10.24
CA GLY A 158 -4.03 -13.60 10.34
C GLY A 158 -4.40 -14.19 8.99
N ILE A 159 -3.64 -13.87 7.95
CA ILE A 159 -3.91 -14.26 6.56
C ILE A 159 -3.01 -15.41 6.08
N LEU A 160 -1.84 -15.61 6.67
CA LEU A 160 -0.89 -16.61 6.19
C LEU A 160 -1.31 -18.04 6.51
N VAL A 161 -1.29 -18.92 5.52
CA VAL A 161 -1.42 -20.38 5.71
C VAL A 161 -0.08 -21.01 6.10
N ASP A 162 -0.10 -22.25 6.60
CA ASP A 162 1.10 -22.88 7.18
C ASP A 162 2.25 -23.01 6.17
N ILE A 163 1.97 -23.30 4.90
CA ILE A 163 3.01 -23.37 3.86
C ILE A 163 3.68 -22.00 3.62
N GLU A 164 2.93 -20.90 3.67
CA GLU A 164 3.49 -19.56 3.50
C GLU A 164 4.38 -19.18 4.68
N LYS A 165 4.00 -19.59 5.90
CA LYS A 165 4.82 -19.41 7.11
C LYS A 165 6.13 -20.20 7.00
N GLU A 166 6.11 -21.41 6.46
CA GLU A 166 7.33 -22.18 6.22
C GLU A 166 8.21 -21.55 5.13
N ILE A 167 7.63 -21.02 4.04
CA ILE A 167 8.39 -20.31 3.00
C ILE A 167 9.08 -19.06 3.58
N TYR A 168 8.39 -18.30 4.43
CA TYR A 168 8.97 -17.17 5.14
C TYR A 168 10.16 -17.58 6.02
N LYS A 169 10.06 -18.69 6.77
CA LYS A 169 11.17 -19.22 7.59
C LYS A 169 12.40 -19.68 6.80
N LEU A 170 12.25 -19.93 5.50
CA LEU A 170 13.33 -20.30 4.59
C LEU A 170 14.02 -19.08 3.94
N ASP A 171 13.75 -17.86 4.43
CA ASP A 171 14.22 -16.59 3.88
C ASP A 171 13.83 -16.41 2.39
N GLN A 172 12.74 -17.05 1.95
CA GLN A 172 12.21 -16.95 0.57
C GLN A 172 11.10 -15.89 0.45
N THR A 173 11.22 -14.81 1.22
CA THR A 173 10.21 -13.76 1.36
C THR A 173 9.89 -13.05 0.03
N GLU A 174 10.88 -12.80 -0.81
CA GLU A 174 10.68 -12.13 -2.11
C GLU A 174 9.84 -12.99 -3.06
N ILE A 175 10.10 -14.31 -3.10
CA ILE A 175 9.33 -15.25 -3.92
C ILE A 175 7.87 -15.30 -3.43
N LEU A 176 7.69 -15.39 -2.11
CA LEU A 176 6.36 -15.37 -1.49
C LEU A 176 5.61 -14.08 -1.81
N ARG A 177 6.24 -12.92 -1.63
CA ARG A 177 5.67 -11.59 -1.91
C ARG A 177 5.25 -11.46 -3.37
N ARG A 178 6.11 -11.84 -4.32
CA ARG A 178 5.80 -11.80 -5.76
C ARG A 178 4.62 -12.71 -6.13
N ALA A 179 4.62 -13.94 -5.62
CA ALA A 179 3.54 -14.89 -5.89
C ALA A 179 2.19 -14.39 -5.34
N LYS A 180 2.18 -13.90 -4.09
CA LYS A 180 0.98 -13.32 -3.45
C LYS A 180 0.51 -12.06 -4.16
N SER A 181 1.42 -11.15 -4.51
CA SER A 181 1.09 -9.90 -5.20
C SER A 181 0.35 -10.14 -6.51
N ASN A 182 0.86 -11.03 -7.36
CA ASN A 182 0.19 -11.38 -8.62
C ASN A 182 -1.23 -11.93 -8.41
N LEU A 183 -1.39 -12.84 -7.43
CA LEU A 183 -2.65 -13.53 -7.19
C LEU A 183 -3.70 -12.61 -6.52
N GLU A 184 -3.30 -11.94 -5.44
CA GLU A 184 -4.21 -11.14 -4.63
C GLU A 184 -4.61 -9.85 -5.35
N LYS A 185 -3.69 -9.12 -5.98
CA LYS A 185 -4.04 -7.86 -6.69
C LYS A 185 -5.04 -8.14 -7.81
N GLN A 186 -4.84 -9.21 -8.58
CA GLN A 186 -5.77 -9.58 -9.66
C GLN A 186 -7.17 -9.93 -9.13
N ALA A 187 -7.24 -10.72 -8.05
CA ALA A 187 -8.51 -11.13 -7.47
C ALA A 187 -9.26 -9.95 -6.80
N LEU A 188 -8.53 -9.11 -6.05
CA LEU A 188 -9.07 -7.90 -5.43
C LEU A 188 -9.58 -6.93 -6.49
N ARG A 189 -8.78 -6.67 -7.54
CA ARG A 189 -9.19 -5.80 -8.65
C ARG A 189 -10.50 -6.28 -9.28
N LYS A 190 -10.57 -7.56 -9.63
CA LYS A 190 -11.78 -8.17 -10.20
C LYS A 190 -12.99 -8.05 -9.26
N ALA A 191 -12.78 -8.22 -7.96
CA ALA A 191 -13.83 -8.11 -6.96
C ALA A 191 -14.35 -6.68 -6.81
N PHE A 192 -13.45 -5.69 -6.72
CA PHE A 192 -13.85 -4.29 -6.66
C PHE A 192 -14.51 -3.79 -7.94
N ASP A 193 -14.05 -4.24 -9.12
CA ASP A 193 -14.69 -3.89 -10.40
C ASP A 193 -16.13 -4.45 -10.46
N LYS A 194 -16.32 -5.70 -10.00
CA LYS A 194 -17.63 -6.36 -9.94
C LYS A 194 -18.57 -5.69 -8.94
N GLU A 195 -18.05 -5.30 -7.78
CA GLU A 195 -18.81 -4.66 -6.70
C GLU A 195 -18.63 -3.13 -6.72
N SER A 196 -18.40 -2.55 -7.90
CA SER A 196 -18.14 -1.11 -8.07
C SER A 196 -19.25 -0.20 -7.54
N HIS A 197 -20.48 -0.72 -7.46
CA HIS A 197 -21.63 -0.02 -6.85
C HIS A 197 -21.46 0.25 -5.35
N LEU A 198 -20.53 -0.42 -4.68
CA LEU A 198 -20.18 -0.13 -3.28
C LEU A 198 -19.37 1.16 -3.17
N LEU A 199 -18.67 1.56 -4.23
CA LEU A 199 -17.73 2.68 -4.24
C LEU A 199 -18.37 3.93 -4.85
N GLU A 200 -17.99 5.11 -4.36
CA GLU A 200 -18.40 6.41 -4.92
C GLU A 200 -17.56 6.82 -6.15
N GLY A 201 -17.12 5.85 -6.96
CA GLY A 201 -16.23 6.09 -8.10
C GLY A 201 -15.69 4.81 -8.72
N VAL A 202 -14.76 4.96 -9.66
CA VAL A 202 -14.13 3.82 -10.37
C VAL A 202 -12.79 3.49 -9.72
N VAL A 203 -12.49 2.20 -9.55
CA VAL A 203 -11.16 1.78 -9.10
C VAL A 203 -10.13 2.07 -10.18
N GLN A 204 -9.19 2.95 -9.86
CA GLN A 204 -8.02 3.22 -10.70
C GLN A 204 -6.94 2.16 -10.43
N GLU A 205 -6.57 2.02 -9.16
CA GLU A 205 -5.42 1.21 -8.74
C GLU A 205 -5.75 0.44 -7.47
N VAL A 206 -5.19 -0.76 -7.36
CA VAL A 206 -5.24 -1.61 -6.16
C VAL A 206 -3.81 -2.01 -5.83
N PHE A 207 -3.38 -1.69 -4.63
CA PHE A 207 -2.06 -2.02 -4.10
C PHE A 207 -2.20 -3.00 -2.95
N ALA A 208 -1.21 -3.86 -2.75
CA ALA A 208 -1.19 -4.79 -1.63
C ALA A 208 0.24 -5.07 -1.18
N ASP A 209 0.45 -5.06 0.13
CA ASP A 209 1.75 -5.37 0.72
C ASP A 209 1.61 -6.11 2.07
N TRP A 210 2.64 -6.88 2.44
CA TRP A 210 2.62 -7.81 3.56
C TRP A 210 3.81 -7.62 4.51
N GLU A 211 3.53 -7.67 5.81
CA GLU A 211 4.52 -7.85 6.87
C GLU A 211 4.41 -9.29 7.38
N PHE A 212 5.26 -10.17 6.84
CA PHE A 212 5.15 -11.62 7.07
C PHE A 212 5.47 -12.02 8.52
N GLU A 213 6.35 -11.28 9.19
CA GLU A 213 6.75 -11.55 10.58
C GLU A 213 5.55 -11.48 11.54
N THR A 214 4.65 -10.52 11.32
CA THR A 214 3.51 -10.25 12.19
C THR A 214 2.18 -10.78 11.63
N ASP A 215 2.20 -11.44 10.46
CA ASP A 215 1.01 -11.92 9.73
C ASP A 215 0.01 -10.78 9.47
N ARG A 216 0.52 -9.64 8.97
CA ARG A 216 -0.25 -8.43 8.66
C ARG A 216 -0.14 -8.06 7.18
N SER A 217 -1.17 -7.40 6.66
CA SER A 217 -1.13 -6.80 5.33
C SER A 217 -1.97 -5.54 5.23
N ILE A 218 -1.64 -4.71 4.25
CA ILE A 218 -2.42 -3.55 3.84
C ILE A 218 -2.82 -3.73 2.38
N ILE A 219 -4.06 -3.35 2.07
CA ILE A 219 -4.54 -3.11 0.72
C ILE A 219 -4.88 -1.63 0.62
N VAL A 220 -4.48 -0.98 -0.47
CA VAL A 220 -4.90 0.40 -0.78
C VAL A 220 -5.67 0.41 -2.08
N VAL A 221 -6.86 1.01 -2.07
CA VAL A 221 -7.68 1.21 -3.27
C VAL A 221 -7.73 2.70 -3.58
N ILE A 222 -7.26 3.06 -4.78
CA ILE A 222 -7.36 4.42 -5.31
C ILE A 222 -8.59 4.51 -6.20
N ILE A 223 -9.45 5.47 -5.89
CA ILE A 223 -10.76 5.67 -6.52
C ILE A 223 -10.74 6.99 -7.29
N ASP A 224 -11.20 6.96 -8.54
CA ASP A 224 -11.54 8.15 -9.31
C ASP A 224 -13.00 8.55 -9.02
N PRO A 225 -13.25 9.66 -8.34
CA PRO A 225 -14.58 10.22 -8.25
C PRO A 225 -14.87 10.89 -9.59
N ASN A 226 -15.69 10.23 -10.42
CA ASN A 226 -16.12 10.71 -11.73
C ASN A 226 -16.55 12.20 -11.73
#